data_AF-A0A850MLC4-F1
#
_entry.id   AF-A0A850MLC4-F1
#
_cell.length_a   1.000
_cell.length_b   1.000
_cell.length_c   1.000
_cell.angle_alpha   90.00
_cell.angle_beta   90.00
_cell.angle_gamma   90.00
#
_symmetry.space_group_name_H-M   'P 1'
#
loop_
_entity.id
_entity.type
_entity.pdbx_description
1 polymer ?
#
loop_
_entity_poly.entity_id
_entity_poly.type
_entity_poly.pdbx_seq_one_letter_code
_entity_poly.pdbx_strand_id
1 'polypeptide(L)'
;MSEERKIHVRSVPPPQHIEDISLTSTPDLFLIDYLLTQRQKTGEYVSYKGGTIATYISEQNPEIPLILFSTRYILNQNPNYLEQVQVVDDILYKDDVNEDVEYAKKFLITIVNGFNKIKSIDIKKRNWKSLVELMGANKYEEENLQLSSPPKPMANGLLRIHSVAKWILQVLFKYPGIFYNSLYAASALGISESSFLRKGVQLYFEDALYDRVFSEMEKRWWKGRLQQIGFKFIQDANLKPILSKNFMIAFQKITDIELEPSICVTSGETHANTVCYILNKPVKMKYTIGYLPDERPESMEQARVSYKAVIEKDIKEELIPKADAERLPSIRGG
;
A
#
# COMPACT_ATOMS: atom_id res chain seq x y z
N MET A 1 -4.47 -7.83 26.41
CA MET A 1 -3.01 -8.02 26.31
C MET A 1 -2.80 -9.15 25.31
N SER A 2 -2.40 -8.85 24.07
CA SER A 2 -2.07 -9.88 23.10
C SER A 2 -0.77 -10.56 23.54
N GLU A 3 -0.72 -11.88 23.56
CA GLU A 3 0.55 -12.60 23.70
C GLU A 3 1.55 -12.07 22.68
N GLU A 4 2.73 -11.68 23.16
CA GLU A 4 3.81 -11.19 22.32
C GLU A 4 4.25 -12.32 21.39
N ARG A 5 3.88 -12.23 20.11
CA ARG A 5 4.22 -13.25 19.12
C ARG A 5 5.72 -13.23 18.89
N LYS A 6 6.41 -14.30 19.31
CA LYS A 6 7.85 -14.46 19.10
C LYS A 6 8.12 -14.95 17.69
N ILE A 7 9.03 -14.27 16.99
CA ILE A 7 9.55 -14.72 15.68
C ILE A 7 10.72 -15.66 15.93
N HIS A 8 10.64 -16.88 15.40
CA HIS A 8 11.73 -17.85 15.42
C HIS A 8 12.42 -17.85 14.05
N VAL A 9 13.70 -17.46 14.03
CA VAL A 9 14.49 -17.39 12.79
C VAL A 9 15.44 -18.58 12.72
N ARG A 10 15.32 -19.37 11.66
CA ARG A 10 16.28 -20.43 11.31
C ARG A 10 17.08 -19.99 10.10
N SER A 11 18.35 -19.65 10.30
CA SER A 11 19.27 -19.32 9.20
C SER A 11 19.75 -20.59 8.51
N VAL A 12 19.72 -20.60 7.18
CA VAL A 12 20.21 -21.71 6.34
C VAL A 12 21.19 -21.12 5.33
N PRO A 13 22.46 -21.58 5.28
CA PRO A 13 23.40 -21.12 4.26
C PRO A 13 22.96 -21.61 2.88
N PRO A 14 23.26 -20.86 1.80
CA PRO A 14 22.89 -21.27 0.46
C PRO A 14 23.68 -22.54 0.07
N PRO A 15 23.01 -23.61 -0.42
CA PRO A 15 23.70 -24.82 -0.83
C PRO A 15 24.53 -24.63 -2.11
N GLN A 16 25.39 -25.59 -2.45
CA GLN A 16 26.16 -25.51 -3.70
C GLN A 16 25.29 -25.65 -4.93
N HIS A 17 24.32 -26.56 -4.89
CA HIS A 17 23.32 -26.75 -5.93
C HIS A 17 21.94 -26.38 -5.38
N ILE A 18 21.10 -25.74 -6.20
CA ILE A 18 19.80 -25.23 -5.75
C ILE A 18 18.85 -26.39 -5.39
N GLU A 19 19.05 -27.54 -6.02
CA GLU A 19 18.33 -28.79 -5.79
C GLU A 19 18.58 -29.37 -4.38
N ASP A 20 19.68 -28.96 -3.73
CA ASP A 20 20.02 -29.40 -2.37
C ASP A 20 19.29 -28.59 -1.27
N ILE A 21 18.44 -27.62 -1.65
CA ILE A 21 17.62 -26.86 -0.68
C ILE A 21 16.62 -27.82 -0.03
N SER A 22 17.00 -28.33 1.14
CA SER A 22 16.16 -29.23 1.93
C SER A 22 15.26 -28.46 2.89
N LEU A 23 13.98 -28.36 2.55
CA LEU A 23 12.94 -27.77 3.38
C LEU A 23 12.38 -28.79 4.38
N THR A 24 13.26 -29.30 5.25
CA THR A 24 12.92 -30.32 6.28
C THR A 24 11.77 -29.91 7.22
N SER A 25 11.54 -28.60 7.37
CA SER A 25 10.42 -28.02 8.10
C SER A 25 9.81 -26.91 7.24
N THR A 26 8.49 -26.91 7.07
CA THR A 26 7.77 -25.84 6.35
C THR A 26 7.69 -24.59 7.24
N PRO A 27 8.39 -23.49 6.92
CA PRO A 27 8.27 -22.25 7.69
C PRO A 27 6.96 -21.53 7.34
N ASP A 28 6.60 -20.53 8.15
CA ASP A 28 5.47 -19.64 7.84
C ASP A 28 5.84 -18.56 6.80
N LEU A 29 7.12 -18.30 6.60
CA LEU A 29 7.66 -17.30 5.68
C LEU A 29 9.10 -17.63 5.32
N PHE A 30 9.48 -17.35 4.08
CA PHE A 30 10.86 -17.38 3.63
C PHE A 30 11.42 -15.96 3.50
N LEU A 31 12.57 -15.72 4.14
CA LEU A 31 13.33 -14.49 4.01
C LEU A 31 14.62 -14.80 3.26
N ILE A 32 14.80 -14.21 2.08
CA ILE A 32 15.89 -14.58 1.16
C ILE A 32 16.86 -13.40 1.03
N ASP A 33 18.10 -13.55 1.49
CA ASP A 33 19.14 -12.55 1.22
C ASP A 33 19.43 -12.53 -0.28
N TYR A 34 19.30 -11.36 -0.90
CA TYR A 34 19.49 -11.24 -2.33
C TYR A 34 20.91 -11.63 -2.78
N LEU A 35 21.92 -11.13 -2.09
CA LEU A 35 23.31 -11.30 -2.50
C LEU A 35 23.89 -12.66 -2.09
N LEU A 36 23.22 -13.37 -1.18
CA LEU A 36 23.71 -14.63 -0.62
C LEU A 36 25.18 -14.50 -0.19
N THR A 37 25.52 -13.40 0.50
CA THR A 37 26.91 -13.01 0.80
C THR A 37 27.65 -13.95 1.75
N GLN A 38 26.96 -14.93 2.33
CA GLN A 38 27.59 -15.92 3.18
C GLN A 38 28.39 -16.91 2.33
N ARG A 39 29.70 -16.97 2.61
CA ARG A 39 30.56 -18.04 2.09
C ARG A 39 30.04 -19.38 2.57
N GLN A 40 30.09 -20.37 1.69
CA GLN A 40 29.82 -21.75 2.03
C GLN A 40 30.81 -22.25 3.08
N LYS A 41 30.52 -23.41 3.69
CA LYS A 41 31.47 -24.10 4.59
C LYS A 41 32.81 -24.40 3.91
N THR A 42 32.81 -24.53 2.59
CA THR A 42 33.98 -24.72 1.72
C THR A 42 34.80 -23.44 1.50
N GLY A 43 34.26 -22.27 1.86
CA GLY A 43 34.87 -20.95 1.62
C GLY A 43 34.49 -20.30 0.29
N GLU A 44 33.77 -21.01 -0.59
CA GLU A 44 33.34 -20.53 -1.91
C GLU A 44 32.01 -19.76 -1.85
N TYR A 45 31.75 -18.95 -2.87
CA TYR A 45 30.47 -18.29 -3.09
C TYR A 45 29.62 -19.12 -4.06
N VAL A 46 28.30 -19.12 -3.85
CA VAL A 46 27.37 -19.70 -4.82
C VAL A 46 27.37 -18.90 -6.12
N SER A 47 27.19 -19.60 -7.25
CA SER A 47 27.13 -18.99 -8.59
C SER A 47 25.76 -18.36 -8.91
N TYR A 48 24.73 -18.66 -8.11
CA TYR A 48 23.38 -18.15 -8.29
C TYR A 48 23.04 -17.07 -7.26
N LYS A 49 21.97 -16.31 -7.52
CA LYS A 49 21.51 -15.21 -6.65
C LYS A 49 20.26 -15.61 -5.87
N GLY A 50 19.89 -14.81 -4.86
CA GLY A 50 18.68 -15.02 -4.07
C GLY A 50 17.40 -15.08 -4.93
N GLY A 51 17.34 -14.36 -6.06
CA GLY A 51 16.22 -14.46 -7.00
C GLY A 51 16.01 -15.86 -7.57
N THR A 52 17.09 -16.58 -7.88
CA THR A 52 17.02 -17.97 -8.37
C THR A 52 16.46 -18.90 -7.30
N ILE A 53 16.91 -18.73 -6.05
CA ILE A 53 16.34 -19.44 -4.89
C ILE A 53 14.85 -19.14 -4.75
N ALA A 54 14.46 -17.87 -4.84
CA ALA A 54 13.08 -17.46 -4.67
C ALA A 54 12.16 -18.13 -5.69
N THR A 55 12.57 -18.19 -6.96
CA THR A 55 11.82 -18.90 -8.01
C THR A 55 11.67 -20.38 -7.66
N TYR A 56 12.77 -21.06 -7.34
CA TYR A 56 12.75 -22.48 -6.97
C TYR A 56 11.84 -22.75 -5.76
N ILE A 57 11.95 -21.96 -4.69
CA ILE A 57 11.10 -22.12 -3.49
C ILE A 57 9.63 -21.86 -3.85
N SER A 58 9.33 -20.85 -4.67
CA SER A 58 7.95 -20.52 -5.06
C SER A 58 7.26 -21.64 -5.83
N GLU A 59 8.02 -22.39 -6.65
CA GLU A 59 7.50 -23.54 -7.39
C GLU A 59 7.17 -24.70 -6.45
N GLN A 60 7.99 -24.92 -5.42
CA GLN A 60 7.79 -25.99 -4.45
C GLN A 60 6.75 -25.64 -3.37
N ASN A 61 6.64 -24.36 -3.00
CA ASN A 61 5.82 -23.89 -1.87
C ASN A 61 5.03 -22.61 -2.25
N PRO A 62 4.10 -22.69 -3.21
CA PRO A 62 3.37 -21.52 -3.75
C PRO A 62 2.33 -20.91 -2.79
N GLU A 63 2.30 -21.33 -1.54
CA GLU A 63 1.38 -20.82 -0.51
C GLU A 63 2.11 -20.17 0.67
N ILE A 64 3.44 -20.14 0.66
CA ILE A 64 4.27 -19.56 1.73
C ILE A 64 4.84 -18.23 1.23
N PRO A 65 4.66 -17.11 1.95
CA PRO A 65 5.17 -15.82 1.52
C PRO A 65 6.70 -15.81 1.38
N LEU A 66 7.16 -15.15 0.32
CA LEU A 66 8.57 -14.97 -0.03
C LEU A 66 8.93 -13.48 0.05
N ILE A 67 9.80 -13.13 1.00
CA ILE A 67 10.30 -11.77 1.18
C ILE A 67 11.77 -11.72 0.78
N LEU A 68 12.10 -10.80 -0.11
CA LEU A 68 13.49 -10.51 -0.44
C LEU A 68 14.10 -9.59 0.62
N PHE A 69 15.30 -9.93 1.09
CA PHE A 69 16.04 -9.14 2.06
C PHE A 69 17.30 -8.55 1.42
N SER A 70 17.33 -7.22 1.27
CA SER A 70 18.41 -6.53 0.53
C SER A 70 18.63 -5.10 1.02
N THR A 71 19.64 -4.39 0.53
CA THR A 71 19.78 -2.95 0.76
C THR A 71 19.19 -2.16 -0.40
N ARG A 72 18.81 -0.90 -0.17
CA ARG A 72 18.35 -0.02 -1.26
C ARG A 72 19.43 0.18 -2.31
N TYR A 73 20.68 0.34 -1.87
CA TYR A 73 21.83 0.50 -2.77
C TYR A 73 21.94 -0.64 -3.79
N ILE A 74 21.87 -1.89 -3.34
CA ILE A 74 22.05 -3.06 -4.23
C ILE A 74 20.93 -3.14 -5.28
N LEU A 75 19.68 -2.86 -4.87
CA LEU A 75 18.52 -2.91 -5.76
C LEU A 75 18.52 -1.72 -6.75
N ASN A 76 18.94 -0.53 -6.31
CA ASN A 76 19.03 0.64 -7.18
C ASN A 76 20.13 0.52 -8.25
N GLN A 77 21.21 -0.23 -7.98
CA GLN A 77 22.25 -0.51 -8.98
C GLN A 77 21.78 -1.48 -10.08
N ASN A 78 20.64 -2.16 -9.89
CA ASN A 78 20.12 -3.16 -10.82
C ASN A 78 18.60 -2.97 -11.02
N PRO A 79 18.13 -1.87 -11.65
CA PRO A 79 16.70 -1.55 -11.74
C PRO A 79 15.88 -2.63 -12.46
N ASN A 80 16.42 -3.22 -13.54
CA ASN A 80 15.79 -4.33 -14.28
C ASN A 80 15.60 -5.59 -13.42
N TYR A 81 16.17 -5.64 -12.21
CA TYR A 81 16.05 -6.79 -11.33
C TYR A 81 14.67 -6.89 -10.69
N LEU A 82 14.02 -5.76 -10.35
CA LEU A 82 12.66 -5.81 -9.79
C LEU A 82 11.67 -6.51 -10.74
N GLU A 83 11.91 -6.40 -12.05
CA GLU A 83 11.16 -7.11 -13.08
C GLU A 83 11.45 -8.62 -13.09
N GLN A 84 12.65 -9.05 -12.67
CA GLN A 84 13.06 -10.45 -12.63
C GLN A 84 12.57 -11.17 -11.36
N VAL A 85 12.31 -10.45 -10.27
CA VAL A 85 11.81 -11.06 -9.02
C VAL A 85 10.29 -11.02 -8.92
N GLN A 86 9.58 -11.35 -10.00
CA GLN A 86 8.11 -11.34 -9.95
C GLN A 86 7.53 -12.32 -8.90
N VAL A 87 8.32 -13.32 -8.51
CA VAL A 87 7.99 -14.38 -7.56
C VAL A 87 8.04 -13.98 -6.10
N VAL A 88 8.70 -12.85 -5.74
CA VAL A 88 8.65 -12.37 -4.34
C VAL A 88 7.41 -11.52 -4.12
N ASP A 89 6.89 -11.60 -2.91
CA ASP A 89 5.68 -10.90 -2.51
C ASP A 89 5.98 -9.46 -2.08
N ASP A 90 7.15 -9.26 -1.47
CA ASP A 90 7.62 -7.94 -1.05
C ASP A 90 9.14 -7.92 -0.78
N ILE A 91 9.66 -6.73 -0.48
CA ILE A 91 11.06 -6.49 -0.16
C ILE A 91 11.17 -5.86 1.23
N LEU A 92 11.93 -6.50 2.11
CA LEU A 92 12.35 -5.91 3.38
C LEU A 92 13.76 -5.35 3.23
N TYR A 93 13.92 -4.05 3.41
CA TYR A 93 15.25 -3.44 3.33
C TYR A 93 16.02 -3.62 4.64
N LYS A 94 17.30 -4.00 4.53
CA LYS A 94 18.21 -4.11 5.67
C LYS A 94 18.32 -2.79 6.44
N ASP A 95 18.26 -1.68 5.70
CA ASP A 95 18.29 -0.33 6.27
C ASP A 95 17.08 -0.10 7.19
N ASP A 96 15.87 -0.50 6.77
CA ASP A 96 14.64 -0.36 7.56
C ASP A 96 14.67 -1.22 8.83
N VAL A 97 15.26 -2.42 8.76
CA VAL A 97 15.43 -3.27 9.94
C VAL A 97 16.40 -2.65 10.94
N ASN A 98 17.47 -2.00 10.48
CA ASN A 98 18.44 -1.33 11.34
C ASN A 98 17.85 -0.08 11.98
N GLU A 99 17.00 0.65 11.27
CA GLU A 99 16.32 1.85 11.76
C GLU A 99 15.19 1.52 12.74
N ASP A 100 14.34 0.55 12.41
CA ASP A 100 13.19 0.15 13.23
C ASP A 100 12.92 -1.37 13.14
N VAL A 101 13.51 -2.09 14.10
CA VAL A 101 13.32 -3.54 14.25
C VAL A 101 11.86 -3.91 14.54
N GLU A 102 11.12 -3.08 15.27
CA GLU A 102 9.72 -3.38 15.62
C GLU A 102 8.81 -3.22 14.41
N TYR A 103 9.06 -2.23 13.55
CA TYR A 103 8.43 -2.13 12.24
C TYR A 103 8.68 -3.39 11.41
N ALA A 104 9.94 -3.84 11.31
CA ALA A 104 10.28 -5.03 10.54
C ALA A 104 9.58 -6.30 11.08
N LYS A 105 9.55 -6.50 12.40
CA LYS A 105 8.82 -7.60 13.03
C LYS A 105 7.33 -7.54 12.71
N LYS A 106 6.71 -6.36 12.90
CA LYS A 106 5.29 -6.13 12.62
C LYS A 106 4.96 -6.41 11.15
N PHE A 107 5.82 -5.96 10.24
CA PHE A 107 5.71 -6.22 8.81
C PHE A 107 5.68 -7.74 8.53
N LEU A 108 6.69 -8.49 8.99
CA LEU A 108 6.79 -9.93 8.76
C LEU A 108 5.58 -10.70 9.33
N ILE A 109 5.16 -10.38 10.56
CA ILE A 109 3.98 -10.99 11.18
C ILE A 109 2.72 -10.69 10.36
N THR A 110 2.57 -9.45 9.89
CA THR A 110 1.39 -9.05 9.10
C THR A 110 1.33 -9.79 7.77
N ILE A 111 2.48 -9.96 7.10
CA ILE A 111 2.56 -10.73 5.85
C ILE A 111 2.09 -12.17 6.09
N VAL A 112 2.66 -12.86 7.10
CA VAL A 112 2.25 -14.23 7.46
C VAL A 112 0.76 -14.31 7.75
N ASN A 113 0.24 -13.39 8.57
CA ASN A 113 -1.18 -13.36 8.93
C ASN A 113 -2.08 -13.18 7.71
N GLY A 114 -1.74 -12.27 6.79
CA GLY A 114 -2.53 -12.04 5.59
C GLY A 114 -2.52 -13.23 4.64
N PHE A 115 -1.37 -13.87 4.44
CA PHE A 115 -1.27 -15.12 3.68
C PHE A 115 -2.11 -16.23 4.30
N ASN A 116 -2.03 -16.41 5.62
CA ASN A 116 -2.84 -17.40 6.34
C ASN A 116 -4.34 -17.12 6.22
N LYS A 117 -4.78 -15.86 6.26
CA LYS A 117 -6.18 -15.47 6.01
C LYS A 117 -6.62 -15.85 4.60
N ILE A 118 -5.80 -15.61 3.57
CA ILE A 118 -6.12 -16.02 2.18
C ILE A 118 -6.13 -17.54 2.05
N LYS A 119 -5.15 -18.23 2.64
CA LYS A 119 -5.01 -19.69 2.63
C LYS A 119 -6.18 -20.39 3.32
N SER A 120 -6.80 -19.76 4.32
CA SER A 120 -7.95 -20.29 5.05
C SER A 120 -9.20 -20.47 4.18
N ILE A 121 -9.26 -19.80 3.02
CA ILE A 121 -10.30 -20.07 2.02
C ILE A 121 -10.08 -21.49 1.46
N ASP A 122 -11.13 -22.31 1.54
CA ASP A 122 -11.17 -23.64 0.90
C ASP A 122 -10.62 -23.57 -0.53
N ILE A 123 -9.62 -24.39 -0.83
CA ILE A 123 -8.92 -24.40 -2.11
C ILE A 123 -9.88 -24.53 -3.29
N LYS A 124 -11.00 -25.25 -3.14
CA LYS A 124 -12.02 -25.43 -4.21
C LYS A 124 -12.93 -24.22 -4.39
N LYS A 125 -12.92 -23.28 -3.43
CA LYS A 125 -13.76 -22.08 -3.41
C LYS A 125 -12.98 -20.80 -3.54
N ARG A 126 -11.65 -20.85 -3.66
CA ARG A 126 -10.74 -19.71 -3.77
C ARG A 126 -10.91 -18.99 -5.10
N ASN A 127 -12.02 -18.26 -5.24
CA ASN A 127 -12.44 -17.52 -6.43
C ASN A 127 -12.74 -16.05 -6.05
N TRP A 128 -13.13 -15.25 -7.04
CA TRP A 128 -13.41 -13.83 -6.86
C TRP A 128 -14.42 -13.54 -5.73
N LYS A 129 -15.54 -14.27 -5.69
CA LYS A 129 -16.57 -14.06 -4.68
C LYS A 129 -16.02 -14.27 -3.26
N SER A 130 -15.30 -15.38 -3.04
CA SER A 130 -14.67 -15.65 -1.73
C SER A 130 -13.65 -14.59 -1.33
N LEU A 131 -12.96 -13.99 -2.31
CA LEU A 131 -12.00 -12.93 -2.07
C LEU A 131 -12.69 -11.62 -1.67
N VAL A 132 -13.77 -11.23 -2.34
CA VAL A 132 -14.60 -10.06 -1.98
C VAL A 132 -15.15 -10.21 -0.56
N GLU A 133 -15.65 -11.40 -0.23
CA GLU A 133 -16.11 -11.73 1.13
C GLU A 133 -14.98 -11.63 2.16
N LEU A 134 -13.80 -12.19 1.87
CA LEU A 134 -12.62 -12.12 2.74
C LEU A 134 -12.17 -10.67 2.97
N MET A 135 -12.24 -9.84 1.93
CA MET A 135 -11.94 -8.40 1.99
C MET A 135 -13.01 -7.60 2.74
N GLY A 136 -14.19 -8.18 2.99
CA GLY A 136 -15.31 -7.49 3.65
C GLY A 136 -15.90 -6.36 2.80
N ALA A 137 -15.79 -6.46 1.48
CA ALA A 137 -16.27 -5.46 0.55
C ALA A 137 -17.79 -5.58 0.31
N ASN A 138 -18.47 -4.44 0.18
CA ASN A 138 -19.86 -4.38 -0.27
C ASN A 138 -19.94 -4.38 -1.82
N LYS A 139 -21.16 -4.36 -2.38
CA LYS A 139 -21.39 -4.41 -3.83
C LYS A 139 -20.70 -3.28 -4.60
N TYR A 140 -20.73 -2.04 -4.08
CA TYR A 140 -20.07 -0.90 -4.74
C TYR A 140 -18.55 -0.99 -4.66
N GLU A 141 -18.02 -1.55 -3.57
CA GLU A 141 -16.59 -1.79 -3.40
C GLU A 141 -16.10 -2.93 -4.28
N GLU A 142 -16.91 -3.97 -4.47
CA GLU A 142 -16.62 -5.07 -5.39
C GLU A 142 -16.38 -4.55 -6.82
N GLU A 143 -17.25 -3.69 -7.33
CA GLU A 143 -17.09 -3.08 -8.66
C GLU A 143 -15.76 -2.33 -8.78
N ASN A 144 -15.40 -1.53 -7.76
CA ASN A 144 -14.11 -0.83 -7.74
C ASN A 144 -12.93 -1.80 -7.67
N LEU A 145 -13.03 -2.86 -6.86
CA LEU A 145 -11.99 -3.89 -6.77
C LEU A 145 -11.81 -4.61 -8.12
N GLN A 146 -12.87 -4.90 -8.87
CA GLN A 146 -12.76 -5.47 -10.21
C GLN A 146 -12.03 -4.55 -11.20
N LEU A 147 -12.25 -3.24 -11.11
CA LEU A 147 -11.57 -2.26 -11.96
C LEU A 147 -10.09 -2.05 -11.58
N SER A 148 -9.64 -2.55 -10.43
CA SER A 148 -8.23 -2.45 -9.97
C SER A 148 -7.30 -3.53 -10.54
N SER A 149 -7.72 -4.16 -11.64
CA SER A 149 -6.97 -5.22 -12.32
C SER A 149 -6.61 -6.37 -11.36
N PRO A 150 -7.59 -7.01 -10.71
CA PRO A 150 -7.33 -8.13 -9.82
C PRO A 150 -6.68 -9.30 -10.56
N PRO A 151 -6.04 -10.23 -9.85
CA PRO A 151 -5.39 -11.38 -10.47
C PRO A 151 -6.41 -12.22 -11.25
N LYS A 152 -6.02 -12.63 -12.46
CA LYS A 152 -6.84 -13.51 -13.28
C LYS A 152 -6.90 -14.91 -12.65
N PRO A 153 -8.07 -15.56 -12.62
CA PRO A 153 -8.16 -16.95 -12.19
C PRO A 153 -7.38 -17.85 -13.15
N MET A 154 -6.91 -18.98 -12.62
CA MET A 154 -6.35 -20.07 -13.42
C MET A 154 -7.43 -20.71 -14.29
N ALA A 155 -7.05 -21.64 -15.17
CA ALA A 155 -7.99 -22.36 -16.05
C ALA A 155 -9.13 -23.07 -15.29
N ASN A 156 -8.91 -23.46 -14.04
CA ASN A 156 -9.91 -24.07 -13.16
C ASN A 156 -10.78 -23.05 -12.39
N GLY A 157 -10.67 -21.75 -12.68
CA GLY A 157 -11.41 -20.68 -12.01
C GLY A 157 -10.86 -20.25 -10.65
N LEU A 158 -9.77 -20.87 -10.18
CA LEU A 158 -9.19 -20.60 -8.85
C LEU A 158 -8.11 -19.52 -8.90
N LEU A 159 -8.02 -18.74 -7.83
CA LEU A 159 -7.00 -17.70 -7.63
C LEU A 159 -5.77 -18.27 -6.93
N ARG A 160 -4.58 -17.81 -7.33
CA ARG A 160 -3.30 -18.14 -6.65
C ARG A 160 -3.09 -17.20 -5.47
N ILE A 161 -2.64 -17.73 -4.33
CA ILE A 161 -2.44 -16.94 -3.09
C ILE A 161 -1.47 -15.78 -3.34
N HIS A 162 -0.28 -16.06 -3.89
CA HIS A 162 0.72 -15.03 -4.21
C HIS A 162 0.15 -13.91 -5.08
N SER A 163 -0.59 -14.25 -6.14
CA SER A 163 -1.17 -13.24 -7.03
C SER A 163 -2.20 -12.36 -6.33
N VAL A 164 -2.99 -12.92 -5.41
CA VAL A 164 -3.94 -12.18 -4.58
C VAL A 164 -3.21 -11.28 -3.58
N ALA A 165 -2.24 -11.83 -2.84
CA ALA A 165 -1.47 -11.09 -1.86
C ALA A 165 -0.72 -9.91 -2.50
N LYS A 166 -0.04 -10.16 -3.62
CA LYS A 166 0.68 -9.14 -4.38
C LYS A 166 -0.25 -8.04 -4.87
N TRP A 167 -1.44 -8.37 -5.40
CA TRP A 167 -2.43 -7.36 -5.78
C TRP A 167 -2.88 -6.53 -4.58
N ILE A 168 -3.21 -7.14 -3.42
CA ILE A 168 -3.62 -6.37 -2.25
C ILE A 168 -2.50 -5.43 -1.79
N LEU A 169 -1.27 -5.93 -1.64
CA LEU A 169 -0.14 -5.14 -1.12
C LEU A 169 0.34 -4.08 -2.12
N GLN A 170 0.60 -4.48 -3.37
CA GLN A 170 1.26 -3.64 -4.37
C GLN A 170 0.29 -2.77 -5.17
N VAL A 171 -1.02 -3.02 -5.10
CA VAL A 171 -2.03 -2.22 -5.79
C VAL A 171 -2.93 -1.52 -4.77
N LEU A 172 -3.65 -2.27 -3.93
CA LEU A 172 -4.66 -1.68 -3.04
C LEU A 172 -4.06 -0.88 -1.88
N PHE A 173 -2.95 -1.35 -1.30
CA PHE A 173 -2.29 -0.67 -0.18
C PHE A 173 -1.29 0.40 -0.62
N LYS A 174 -0.69 0.21 -1.80
CA LYS A 174 0.34 1.10 -2.36
C LYS A 174 -0.24 2.38 -2.95
N TYR A 175 -1.36 2.28 -3.65
CA TYR A 175 -1.93 3.43 -4.37
C TYR A 175 -3.21 3.93 -3.67
N PRO A 176 -3.36 5.25 -3.50
CA PRO A 176 -4.61 5.81 -3.02
C PRO A 176 -5.73 5.56 -4.05
N GLY A 177 -6.93 5.26 -3.59
CA GLY A 177 -8.07 5.06 -4.47
C GLY A 177 -9.15 4.26 -3.77
N ILE A 178 -9.00 2.95 -3.70
CA ILE A 178 -9.94 2.08 -2.98
C ILE A 178 -9.77 2.26 -1.47
N PHE A 179 -8.52 2.24 -1.02
CA PHE A 179 -8.15 2.54 0.36
C PHE A 179 -7.48 3.90 0.46
N TYR A 180 -7.74 4.57 1.56
CA TYR A 180 -6.98 5.73 1.99
C TYR A 180 -6.17 5.42 3.24
N ASN A 181 -4.96 5.99 3.30
CA ASN A 181 -4.23 6.17 4.55
C ASN A 181 -4.80 7.36 5.33
N SER A 182 -4.25 7.67 6.50
CA SER A 182 -4.75 8.76 7.35
C SER A 182 -4.66 10.13 6.67
N LEU A 183 -3.56 10.40 5.97
CA LEU A 183 -3.33 11.67 5.28
C LEU A 183 -4.33 11.89 4.13
N TYR A 184 -4.55 10.88 3.28
CA TYR A 184 -5.52 10.94 2.19
C TYR A 184 -6.95 11.02 2.72
N ALA A 185 -7.28 10.26 3.78
CA ALA A 185 -8.59 10.31 4.41
C ALA A 185 -8.89 11.70 4.99
N ALA A 186 -7.96 12.26 5.76
CA ALA A 186 -8.07 13.60 6.34
C ALA A 186 -8.20 14.68 5.25
N SER A 187 -7.35 14.59 4.22
CA SER A 187 -7.38 15.53 3.10
C SER A 187 -8.71 15.44 2.33
N ALA A 188 -9.23 14.24 2.04
CA ALA A 188 -10.52 14.10 1.36
C ALA A 188 -11.68 14.75 2.15
N LEU A 189 -11.61 14.70 3.48
CA LEU A 189 -12.54 15.35 4.40
C LEU A 189 -12.26 16.85 4.61
N GLY A 190 -11.12 17.36 4.13
CA GLY A 190 -10.72 18.77 4.26
C GLY A 190 -10.29 19.19 5.66
N ILE A 191 -9.80 18.25 6.47
CA ILE A 191 -9.33 18.46 7.85
C ILE A 191 -7.87 18.03 8.00
N SER A 192 -7.20 18.49 9.06
CA SER A 192 -5.81 18.08 9.35
C SER A 192 -5.74 16.59 9.70
N GLU A 193 -4.60 15.96 9.40
CA GLU A 193 -4.36 14.56 9.75
C GLU A 193 -4.40 14.34 11.26
N SER A 194 -3.87 15.29 12.05
CA SER A 194 -3.96 15.28 13.52
C SER A 194 -5.41 15.25 13.98
N SER A 195 -6.29 16.08 13.40
CA SER A 195 -7.72 16.10 13.71
C SER A 195 -8.40 14.79 13.36
N PHE A 196 -8.10 14.23 12.18
CA PHE A 196 -8.66 12.95 11.75
C PHE A 196 -8.28 11.83 12.73
N LEU A 197 -7.03 11.78 13.18
CA LEU A 197 -6.52 10.73 14.07
C LEU A 197 -6.98 10.84 15.53
N ARG A 198 -7.69 11.90 15.92
CA ARG A 198 -8.25 12.02 17.27
C ARG A 198 -9.22 10.87 17.56
N LYS A 199 -9.11 10.26 18.74
CA LYS A 199 -9.97 9.14 19.17
C LYS A 199 -11.46 9.45 19.00
N GLY A 200 -11.90 10.65 19.42
CA GLY A 200 -13.30 11.06 19.30
C GLY A 200 -13.80 11.16 17.85
N VAL A 201 -12.92 11.45 16.89
CA VAL A 201 -13.25 11.48 15.46
C VAL A 201 -13.27 10.07 14.89
N GLN A 202 -12.29 9.25 15.25
CA GLN A 202 -12.15 7.87 14.76
C GLN A 202 -13.35 6.98 15.10
N LEU A 203 -14.04 7.22 16.21
CA LEU A 203 -15.28 6.50 16.58
C LEU A 203 -16.36 6.60 15.49
N TYR A 204 -16.42 7.70 14.74
CA TYR A 204 -17.42 7.89 13.68
C TYR A 204 -17.02 7.25 12.35
N PHE A 205 -15.78 6.76 12.23
CA PHE A 205 -15.24 6.15 11.02
C PHE A 205 -14.87 4.68 11.20
N GLU A 206 -15.35 4.04 12.27
CA GLU A 206 -15.12 2.60 12.51
C GLU A 206 -15.66 1.74 11.37
N ASP A 207 -16.85 2.04 10.85
CA ASP A 207 -17.46 1.31 9.72
C ASP A 207 -16.68 1.47 8.39
N ALA A 208 -15.91 2.56 8.27
CA ALA A 208 -15.04 2.81 7.14
C ALA A 208 -13.64 2.17 7.30
N LEU A 209 -13.24 1.81 8.52
CA LEU A 209 -11.94 1.21 8.78
C LEU A 209 -11.84 -0.16 8.11
N TYR A 210 -10.77 -0.38 7.37
CA TYR A 210 -10.43 -1.66 6.79
C TYR A 210 -9.69 -2.51 7.83
N ASP A 211 -10.31 -3.62 8.25
CA ASP A 211 -9.83 -4.48 9.33
C ASP A 211 -9.50 -5.92 8.88
N ARG A 212 -9.47 -6.18 7.56
CA ARG A 212 -9.37 -7.54 6.99
C ARG A 212 -7.92 -8.01 6.70
N VAL A 213 -7.65 -8.47 5.48
CA VAL A 213 -6.36 -9.05 5.10
C VAL A 213 -5.28 -7.97 5.10
N PHE A 214 -4.14 -8.20 5.75
CA PHE A 214 -3.05 -7.22 5.90
C PHE A 214 -3.39 -5.91 6.64
N SER A 215 -4.56 -5.79 7.28
CA SER A 215 -5.00 -4.59 7.99
C SER A 215 -4.09 -4.18 9.17
N GLU A 216 -3.31 -5.12 9.71
CA GLU A 216 -2.38 -4.88 10.80
C GLU A 216 -1.17 -4.02 10.38
N MET A 217 -0.85 -3.97 9.08
CA MET A 217 0.35 -3.28 8.56
C MET A 217 0.23 -1.79 8.82
N GLU A 218 -0.83 -1.20 8.30
CA GLU A 218 -1.14 0.22 8.40
C GLU A 218 -2.66 0.38 8.40
N LYS A 219 -3.16 1.37 9.16
CA LYS A 219 -4.59 1.68 9.13
C LYS A 219 -4.98 2.19 7.75
N ARG A 220 -6.08 1.65 7.24
CA ARG A 220 -6.67 2.01 5.96
C ARG A 220 -8.16 2.21 6.13
N TRP A 221 -8.74 3.10 5.35
CA TRP A 221 -10.18 3.32 5.30
C TRP A 221 -10.68 3.09 3.88
N TRP A 222 -11.83 2.42 3.75
CA TRP A 222 -12.59 2.37 2.50
C TRP A 222 -12.97 3.79 2.10
N LYS A 223 -12.43 4.28 0.97
CA LYS A 223 -12.71 5.63 0.47
C LYS A 223 -14.22 5.89 0.36
N GLY A 224 -14.95 4.95 -0.24
CA GLY A 224 -16.39 5.08 -0.45
C GLY A 224 -17.17 5.26 0.86
N ARG A 225 -16.91 4.41 1.86
CA ARG A 225 -17.54 4.50 3.19
C ARG A 225 -17.17 5.79 3.91
N LEU A 226 -15.89 6.17 3.87
CA LEU A 226 -15.39 7.41 4.47
C LEU A 226 -16.15 8.63 3.92
N GLN A 227 -16.27 8.72 2.59
CA GLN A 227 -16.96 9.81 1.92
C GLN A 227 -18.46 9.79 2.21
N GLN A 228 -19.09 8.60 2.22
CA GLN A 228 -20.51 8.44 2.55
C GLN A 228 -20.82 8.94 3.97
N ILE A 229 -20.00 8.56 4.96
CA ILE A 229 -20.13 9.03 6.34
C ILE A 229 -20.00 10.56 6.40
N GLY A 230 -18.98 11.12 5.74
CA GLY A 230 -18.78 12.57 5.71
C GLY A 230 -19.94 13.33 5.06
N PHE A 231 -20.50 12.82 3.96
CA PHE A 231 -21.68 13.40 3.32
C PHE A 231 -22.94 13.29 4.18
N LYS A 232 -23.08 12.21 4.97
CA LYS A 232 -24.19 12.08 5.93
C LYS A 232 -24.17 13.20 6.96
N PHE A 233 -23.02 13.50 7.58
CA PHE A 233 -22.89 14.65 8.48
C PHE A 233 -23.32 15.96 7.79
N ILE A 234 -22.85 16.19 6.55
CA ILE A 234 -23.19 17.40 5.78
C ILE A 234 -24.70 17.51 5.53
N GLN A 235 -25.34 16.40 5.18
CA GLN A 235 -26.78 16.32 4.98
C GLN A 235 -27.54 16.61 6.28
N ASP A 236 -27.17 15.94 7.38
CA ASP A 236 -27.81 16.10 8.69
C ASP A 236 -27.65 17.54 9.22
N ALA A 237 -26.55 18.23 8.85
CA ALA A 237 -26.31 19.62 9.18
C ALA A 237 -27.06 20.64 8.29
N ASN A 238 -27.76 20.18 7.24
CA ASN A 238 -28.40 20.98 6.18
C ASN A 238 -27.42 21.90 5.42
N LEU A 239 -26.24 21.37 5.08
CA LEU A 239 -25.21 22.10 4.33
C LEU A 239 -25.12 21.61 2.87
N LYS A 240 -24.52 22.42 2.00
CA LYS A 240 -24.27 22.01 0.59
C LYS A 240 -23.34 20.78 0.54
N PRO A 241 -23.51 19.85 -0.40
CA PRO A 241 -22.74 18.61 -0.46
C PRO A 241 -21.33 18.82 -1.05
N ILE A 242 -20.50 19.62 -0.39
CA ILE A 242 -19.08 19.82 -0.73
C ILE A 242 -18.23 19.26 0.40
N LEU A 243 -17.79 18.00 0.25
CA LEU A 243 -17.16 17.23 1.33
C LEU A 243 -16.04 18.00 2.04
N SER A 244 -15.00 18.38 1.31
CA SER A 244 -13.81 19.02 1.91
C SER A 244 -14.09 20.36 2.57
N LYS A 245 -15.12 21.10 2.13
CA LYS A 245 -15.42 22.43 2.70
C LYS A 245 -16.37 22.36 3.88
N ASN A 246 -17.36 21.47 3.80
CA ASN A 246 -18.50 21.49 4.71
C ASN A 246 -18.47 20.37 5.75
N PHE A 247 -17.64 19.33 5.58
CA PHE A 247 -17.54 18.25 6.57
C PHE A 247 -17.15 18.78 7.95
N MET A 248 -16.11 19.61 8.04
CA MET A 248 -15.65 20.19 9.30
C MET A 248 -16.77 20.92 10.05
N ILE A 249 -17.49 21.79 9.35
CA ILE A 249 -18.60 22.59 9.90
C ILE A 249 -19.75 21.67 10.34
N ALA A 250 -20.10 20.70 9.50
CA ALA A 250 -21.15 19.74 9.78
C ALA A 250 -20.83 18.88 11.02
N PHE A 251 -19.60 18.38 11.09
CA PHE A 251 -19.13 17.53 12.17
C PHE A 251 -19.13 18.28 13.50
N GLN A 252 -18.61 19.51 13.54
CA GLN A 252 -18.64 20.34 14.74
C GLN A 252 -20.08 20.65 15.19
N LYS A 253 -20.98 21.00 14.25
CA LYS A 253 -22.39 21.27 14.58
C LYS A 253 -23.11 20.07 15.19
N ILE A 254 -22.75 18.85 14.81
CA ILE A 254 -23.41 17.61 15.25
C ILE A 254 -22.77 17.03 16.51
N THR A 255 -21.46 17.16 16.67
CA THR A 255 -20.69 16.45 17.71
C THR A 255 -20.08 17.36 18.77
N ASP A 256 -20.07 18.68 18.55
CA ASP A 256 -19.37 19.69 19.35
C ASP A 256 -17.83 19.49 19.41
N ILE A 257 -17.28 18.68 18.49
CA ILE A 257 -15.84 18.48 18.37
C ILE A 257 -15.27 19.46 17.35
N GLU A 258 -14.42 20.38 17.81
CA GLU A 258 -13.67 21.27 16.92
C GLU A 258 -12.58 20.51 16.18
N LEU A 259 -12.42 20.79 14.87
CA LEU A 259 -11.39 20.20 14.03
C LEU A 259 -10.59 21.30 13.36
N GLU A 260 -9.31 21.04 13.15
CA GLU A 260 -8.44 21.91 12.36
C GLU A 260 -8.60 21.59 10.86
N PRO A 261 -8.60 22.59 9.98
CA PRO A 261 -8.66 22.35 8.55
C PRO A 261 -7.32 21.84 8.01
N SER A 262 -7.35 21.09 6.90
CA SER A 262 -6.14 20.82 6.13
C SER A 262 -5.65 22.10 5.44
N ILE A 263 -4.33 22.32 5.38
CA ILE A 263 -3.73 23.51 4.77
C ILE A 263 -3.09 23.14 3.44
N CYS A 264 -3.42 23.88 2.38
CA CYS A 264 -2.84 23.71 1.06
C CYS A 264 -1.36 24.08 1.06
N VAL A 265 -0.49 23.12 0.75
CA VAL A 265 0.97 23.33 0.73
C VAL A 265 1.42 24.40 -0.28
N THR A 266 0.64 24.64 -1.35
CA THR A 266 0.94 25.65 -2.37
C THR A 266 0.47 27.04 -1.96
N SER A 267 -0.78 27.18 -1.51
CA SER A 267 -1.44 28.49 -1.41
C SER A 267 -1.73 28.95 0.02
N GLY A 268 -1.53 28.07 1.03
CA GLY A 268 -1.93 28.35 2.41
C GLY A 268 -3.45 28.31 2.66
N GLU A 269 -4.28 28.14 1.62
CA GLU A 269 -5.74 28.05 1.80
C GLU A 269 -6.13 26.79 2.59
N THR A 270 -7.16 26.93 3.44
CA THR A 270 -7.76 25.82 4.20
C THR A 270 -8.57 24.87 3.32
N HIS A 271 -8.86 23.68 3.82
CA HIS A 271 -9.65 22.63 3.16
C HIS A 271 -9.00 22.10 1.88
N ALA A 272 -7.71 21.80 1.96
CA ALA A 272 -7.02 21.00 0.95
C ALA A 272 -7.68 19.62 0.81
N ASN A 273 -7.98 19.22 -0.43
CA ASN A 273 -8.87 18.10 -0.73
C ASN A 273 -8.17 16.92 -1.45
N THR A 274 -6.86 16.97 -1.58
CA THR A 274 -6.02 15.91 -2.15
C THR A 274 -4.60 16.01 -1.58
N VAL A 275 -3.71 15.13 -1.97
CA VAL A 275 -2.34 15.04 -1.48
C VAL A 275 -1.37 15.15 -2.64
N CYS A 276 -0.34 15.98 -2.48
CA CYS A 276 0.76 16.07 -3.43
C CYS A 276 1.64 14.82 -3.33
N TYR A 277 1.81 14.09 -4.43
CA TYR A 277 2.62 12.88 -4.52
C TYR A 277 4.07 13.08 -4.06
N ILE A 278 4.74 14.12 -4.55
CA ILE A 278 6.16 14.38 -4.26
C ILE A 278 6.40 14.90 -2.83
N LEU A 279 5.56 15.82 -2.34
CA LEU A 279 5.75 16.44 -1.03
C LEU A 279 5.10 15.66 0.11
N ASN A 280 4.23 14.70 -0.21
CA ASN A 280 3.36 13.99 0.72
C ASN A 280 2.63 14.94 1.69
N LYS A 281 2.02 16.00 1.13
CA LYS A 281 1.33 17.06 1.88
C LYS A 281 -0.02 17.41 1.27
N PRO A 282 -1.01 17.86 2.07
CA PRO A 282 -2.30 18.29 1.56
C PRO A 282 -2.16 19.44 0.57
N VAL A 283 -2.94 19.39 -0.51
CA VAL A 283 -3.00 20.43 -1.54
C VAL A 283 -4.42 20.54 -2.09
N LYS A 284 -4.81 21.72 -2.59
CA LYS A 284 -6.07 21.85 -3.33
C LYS A 284 -5.91 21.37 -4.76
N MET A 285 -6.93 20.67 -5.25
CA MET A 285 -6.97 20.15 -6.62
C MET A 285 -6.62 21.21 -7.69
N LYS A 286 -7.11 22.45 -7.54
CA LYS A 286 -6.81 23.56 -8.47
C LYS A 286 -5.32 23.96 -8.56
N TYR A 287 -4.51 23.62 -7.55
CA TYR A 287 -3.08 23.93 -7.48
C TYR A 287 -2.20 22.70 -7.72
N THR A 288 -2.69 21.79 -8.57
CA THR A 288 -1.99 20.57 -8.94
C THR A 288 -2.13 20.28 -10.43
N ILE A 289 -1.17 19.52 -10.94
CA ILE A 289 -1.19 18.89 -12.26
C ILE A 289 -1.17 17.36 -12.10
N GLY A 290 -1.65 16.63 -13.10
CA GLY A 290 -1.53 15.17 -13.16
C GLY A 290 -0.07 14.72 -13.28
N TYR A 291 0.21 13.52 -12.80
CA TYR A 291 1.54 12.91 -12.81
C TYR A 291 1.43 11.40 -12.96
N LEU A 292 2.35 10.80 -13.71
CA LEU A 292 2.37 9.36 -14.04
C LEU A 292 3.67 8.71 -13.54
N PRO A 293 3.93 8.66 -12.22
CA PRO A 293 5.19 8.18 -11.67
C PRO A 293 5.35 6.65 -11.64
N ASP A 294 4.25 5.93 -11.82
CA ASP A 294 4.17 4.50 -11.57
C ASP A 294 3.07 3.85 -12.43
N GLU A 295 2.99 2.53 -12.35
CA GLU A 295 2.04 1.69 -13.09
C GLU A 295 0.71 1.50 -12.34
N ARG A 296 0.25 2.51 -11.58
CA ARG A 296 -1.03 2.39 -10.88
C ARG A 296 -2.19 2.16 -11.87
N PRO A 297 -3.15 1.27 -11.57
CA PRO A 297 -4.33 1.09 -12.41
C PRO A 297 -5.16 2.38 -12.54
N GLU A 298 -5.89 2.55 -13.65
CA GLU A 298 -6.75 3.72 -13.89
C GLU A 298 -7.88 3.89 -12.87
N SER A 299 -8.28 2.81 -12.20
CA SER A 299 -9.25 2.83 -11.12
C SER A 299 -8.71 3.40 -9.80
N MET A 300 -7.38 3.54 -9.68
CA MET A 300 -6.76 4.23 -8.57
C MET A 300 -6.71 5.74 -8.83
N GLU A 301 -6.50 6.52 -7.78
CA GLU A 301 -6.35 7.95 -7.95
C GLU A 301 -5.05 8.27 -8.67
N GLN A 302 -5.18 9.01 -9.77
CA GLN A 302 -4.05 9.57 -10.50
C GLN A 302 -3.15 10.33 -9.52
N ALA A 303 -1.83 10.10 -9.60
CA ALA A 303 -0.89 10.89 -8.83
C ALA A 303 -0.96 12.36 -9.27
N ARG A 304 -0.79 13.26 -8.31
CA ARG A 304 -0.84 14.70 -8.56
C ARG A 304 0.35 15.39 -7.93
N VAL A 305 0.95 16.32 -8.65
CA VAL A 305 2.04 17.14 -8.14
C VAL A 305 1.53 18.57 -7.94
N SER A 306 1.82 19.12 -6.76
CA SER A 306 1.50 20.50 -6.42
C SER A 306 2.37 21.48 -7.22
N TYR A 307 1.84 22.66 -7.53
CA TYR A 307 2.65 23.71 -8.16
C TYR A 307 3.92 24.03 -7.37
N LYS A 308 3.85 23.98 -6.04
CA LYS A 308 5.03 24.18 -5.19
C LYS A 308 6.11 23.13 -5.47
N ALA A 309 5.73 21.86 -5.61
CA ALA A 309 6.68 20.81 -5.96
C ALA A 309 7.27 21.00 -7.37
N VAL A 310 6.49 21.47 -8.33
CA VAL A 310 6.98 21.80 -9.69
C VAL A 310 8.07 22.89 -9.66
N ILE A 311 7.97 23.83 -8.71
CA ILE A 311 8.93 24.93 -8.55
C ILE A 311 10.15 24.50 -7.73
N GLU A 312 9.95 23.77 -6.63
CA GLU A 312 10.98 23.53 -5.62
C GLU A 312 11.72 22.19 -5.76
N LYS A 313 11.22 21.26 -6.57
CA LYS A 313 11.76 19.91 -6.71
C LYS A 313 12.12 19.60 -8.14
N ASP A 314 13.12 18.75 -8.30
CA ASP A 314 13.48 18.16 -9.57
C ASP A 314 12.44 17.08 -9.93
N ILE A 315 11.42 17.48 -10.69
CA ILE A 315 10.39 16.57 -11.18
C ILE A 315 10.70 16.19 -12.63
N LYS A 316 10.49 14.91 -12.93
CA LYS A 316 10.59 14.38 -14.29
C LYS A 316 9.41 14.86 -15.13
N GLU A 317 9.62 15.84 -16.00
CA GLU A 317 8.56 16.44 -16.83
C GLU A 317 7.97 15.47 -17.84
N GLU A 318 8.73 14.48 -18.27
CA GLU A 318 8.28 13.41 -19.16
C GLU A 318 7.15 12.55 -18.54
N LEU A 319 6.98 12.62 -17.22
CA LEU A 319 5.91 11.93 -16.48
C LEU A 319 4.65 12.80 -16.32
N ILE A 320 4.61 14.01 -16.89
CA ILE A 320 3.45 14.91 -16.87
C ILE A 320 2.62 14.67 -18.13
N PRO A 321 1.29 14.44 -18.02
CA PRO A 321 0.43 14.34 -19.19
C PRO A 321 0.52 15.59 -20.07
N LYS A 322 0.53 15.41 -21.41
CA LYS A 322 0.67 16.52 -22.37
C LYS A 322 -0.28 17.68 -22.10
N ALA A 323 -1.55 17.39 -21.76
CA ALA A 323 -2.56 18.40 -21.47
C ALA A 323 -2.23 19.27 -20.24
N ASP A 324 -1.47 18.77 -19.27
CA ASP A 324 -1.02 19.54 -18.11
C ASP A 324 0.36 20.19 -18.33
N ALA A 325 1.19 19.65 -19.23
CA ALA A 325 2.51 20.19 -19.54
C ALA A 325 2.45 21.62 -20.10
N GLU A 326 1.38 21.97 -20.84
CA GLU A 326 1.14 23.33 -21.35
C GLU A 326 1.01 24.39 -20.24
N ARG A 327 0.70 23.97 -19.01
CA ARG A 327 0.56 24.88 -17.86
C ARG A 327 1.89 25.15 -17.16
N LEU A 328 2.95 24.39 -17.43
CA LEU A 328 4.24 24.50 -16.74
C LEU A 328 4.88 25.90 -16.83
N PRO A 329 4.88 26.61 -17.98
CA PRO A 329 5.42 27.96 -18.03
C PRO A 329 4.72 28.91 -17.05
N SER A 330 3.38 28.88 -17.02
CA SER A 330 2.59 29.73 -16.12
C SER A 330 2.81 29.39 -14.64
N ILE A 331 3.05 28.12 -14.32
CA ILE A 331 3.30 27.66 -12.94
C ILE A 331 4.67 28.13 -12.46
N ARG A 332 5.68 28.14 -13.34
CA ARG A 332 7.06 28.56 -13.03
C ARG A 332 7.28 30.06 -13.07
N GLY A 333 6.23 30.85 -13.32
CA GLY A 333 6.33 32.31 -13.37
C GLY A 333 6.89 32.85 -14.69
N GLY A 334 6.61 32.15 -15.80
CA GLY A 334 6.83 32.68 -17.16
C GLY A 334 5.94 33.85 -17.52
#